data_AF-L9ZUX1-F1
#
_entry.id   AF-L9ZUX1-F1
#
_cell.length_a   1.000
_cell.length_b   1.000
_cell.length_c   1.000
_cell.angle_alpha   90.00
_cell.angle_beta   90.00
_cell.angle_gamma   90.00
#
_symmetry.space_group_name_H-M   'P 1'
#
loop_
_entity.id
_entity.type
_entity.pdbx_description
1 polymer ?
#
loop_
_entity_poly.entity_id
_entity_poly.type
_entity_poly.pdbx_seq_one_letter_code
_entity_poly.pdbx_strand_id
1 'polypeptide(L)' 'MSVMNPAGVLLFLFGLAIVAFPEKLLRMFFLGLLQEGTLSSGGILFYRLIGGFFVFAGLAVAVGM' A
#
# COMPACT_ATOMS: atom_id res chain seq x y z
N MET A 1 -11.64 -19.69 17.51
CA MET A 1 -11.26 -19.06 16.22
C MET A 1 -10.74 -17.68 16.57
N SER A 2 -9.47 -17.37 16.31
CA SER A 2 -9.02 -15.98 16.36
C SER A 2 -9.75 -15.25 15.24
N VAL A 3 -10.63 -14.31 15.60
CA VAL A 3 -11.26 -13.43 14.62
C VAL A 3 -10.13 -12.57 14.05
N MET A 4 -9.84 -12.71 12.74
CA MET A 4 -8.83 -11.85 12.09
C MET A 4 -9.22 -10.39 12.31
N ASN A 5 -8.26 -9.57 12.74
CA ASN A 5 -8.53 -8.15 12.97
C ASN A 5 -8.84 -7.47 11.63
N PRO A 6 -10.07 -6.95 11.43
CA PRO A 6 -10.46 -6.35 10.16
C PRO A 6 -9.58 -5.14 9.78
N ALA A 7 -9.10 -4.39 10.78
CA ALA A 7 -8.19 -3.27 10.54
C ALA A 7 -6.85 -3.74 9.96
N GLY A 8 -6.33 -4.87 10.44
CA GLY A 8 -5.13 -5.49 9.88
C GLY A 8 -5.33 -5.97 8.44
N VAL A 9 -6.48 -6.57 8.14
CA VAL A 9 -6.84 -6.99 6.77
C VAL A 9 -6.90 -5.79 5.83
N LEU A 10 -7.55 -4.70 6.24
CA LEU A 10 -7.63 -3.48 5.44
C LEU A 10 -6.26 -2.85 5.21
N LEU A 11 -5.41 -2.82 6.24
CA LEU A 11 -4.05 -2.31 6.15
C LEU A 11 -3.19 -3.16 5.20
N PHE A 12 -3.34 -4.48 5.26
CA PHE A 12 -2.68 -5.41 4.35
C PHE A 12 -3.09 -5.15 2.89
N LEU A 13 -4.40 -5.04 2.63
CA LEU A 13 -4.92 -4.78 1.28
C LEU A 13 -4.47 -3.42 0.75
N PHE A 14 -4.45 -2.41 1.61
CA PHE A 14 -3.94 -1.08 1.26
C PHE A 14 -2.45 -1.12 0.92
N GLY A 15 -1.64 -1.78 1.74
CA GLY A 15 -0.21 -1.98 1.46
C GLY A 15 0.01 -2.71 0.14
N LEU A 16 -0.75 -3.79 -0.10
CA LEU A 16 -0.67 -4.57 -1.32
C LEU A 16 -1.00 -3.72 -2.56
N ALA A 17 -2.02 -2.87 -2.46
CA ALA A 17 -2.39 -1.96 -3.54
C ALA A 17 -1.27 -0.95 -3.83
N ILE A 18 -0.60 -0.40 -2.80
CA ILE A 18 0.55 0.50 -2.97
C ILE A 18 1.72 -0.22 -3.65
N VAL A 19 2.02 -1.47 -3.28
CA VAL A 19 3.10 -2.25 -3.90
C VAL A 19 2.82 -2.50 -5.39
N ALA A 20 1.59 -2.92 -5.69
CA ALA A 20 1.19 -3.31 -7.04
C ALA A 20 1.04 -2.11 -7.97
N PHE A 21 0.43 -1.02 -7.48
CA PHE A 21 0.01 0.12 -8.30
C PHE A 21 0.34 1.48 -7.67
N PRO A 22 1.62 1.76 -7.31
CA PRO A 22 1.98 2.96 -6.56
C PRO A 22 1.59 4.24 -7.30
N GLU A 23 1.83 4.30 -8.61
CA GLU A 23 1.56 5.49 -9.42
C GLU A 23 0.06 5.73 -9.65
N LYS A 24 -0.73 4.66 -9.83
CA LYS A 24 -2.19 4.78 -9.98
C LYS A 24 -2.84 5.28 -8.69
N LEU A 25 -2.38 4.77 -7.54
CA LEU A 25 -2.83 5.24 -6.23
C LEU A 25 -2.45 6.70 -6.01
N LEU A 26 -1.20 7.07 -6.32
CA LEU A 26 -0.78 8.47 -6.19
C LEU A 26 -1.67 9.39 -7.03
N ARG A 27 -1.92 9.02 -8.28
CA ARG A 27 -2.84 9.79 -9.14
C ARG A 27 -4.23 9.92 -8.55
N MET A 28 -4.79 8.85 -8.01
CA MET A 28 -6.10 8.91 -7.36
C MET A 28 -6.12 9.92 -6.21
N PHE A 29 -5.08 9.94 -5.37
CA PHE A 29 -4.96 10.91 -4.27
C PHE A 29 -4.78 12.35 -4.75
N PHE A 30 -4.09 12.55 -5.88
CA PHE A 30 -3.92 13.87 -6.51
C PHE A 30 -5.01 14.17 -7.54
N LEU A 31 -6.18 13.53 -7.48
CA LEU A 31 -7.33 13.78 -8.36
C LEU A 31 -7.00 13.69 -9.88
N GLY A 32 -6.04 12.84 -10.24
CA GLY A 32 -5.59 12.65 -11.62
C GLY A 32 -4.68 13.76 -12.15
N LEU A 33 -4.22 14.68 -11.31
CA LEU A 33 -3.36 15.81 -11.72
C LEU A 33 -1.93 15.38 -12.12
N LEU A 34 -1.52 14.16 -11.76
CA LEU A 34 -0.20 13.62 -12.11
C LEU A 34 -0.27 12.82 -13.41
N GLN A 35 0.71 13.02 -14.31
CA GLN A 35 0.82 12.32 -15.59
C GLN A 35 1.46 10.93 -15.46
N GLU A 36 1.38 10.13 -16.52
CA GLU A 36 2.17 8.89 -16.67
C GLU A 36 3.67 9.16 -16.72
N GLY A 37 4.43 8.44 -15.89
CA GLY A 37 5.87 8.62 -15.76
C GLY A 37 6.29 9.76 -14.84
N THR A 38 5.37 10.35 -14.06
CA THR A 38 5.74 11.40 -13.09
C THR A 38 6.65 10.86 -11.98
N LEU A 39 6.48 9.57 -11.63
CA LEU A 39 7.33 8.91 -10.66
C LEU A 39 8.57 8.34 -11.34
N SER A 40 9.74 8.79 -10.90
CA SER A 40 11.01 8.15 -11.26
C SER A 40 11.08 6.72 -10.74
N SER A 41 11.97 5.91 -11.31
CA SER A 41 12.20 4.53 -10.84
C SER A 41 12.50 4.44 -9.34
N GLY A 42 13.24 5.42 -8.80
CA GLY A 42 13.51 5.53 -7.36
C GLY A 42 12.26 5.86 -6.54
N GLY A 43 11.39 6.74 -7.05
CA GLY A 43 10.11 7.05 -6.41
C GLY A 43 9.18 5.84 -6.39
N ILE A 44 9.09 5.08 -7.50
CA ILE A 44 8.31 3.84 -7.58
C ILE A 44 8.80 2.84 -6.52
N LEU A 45 10.12 2.65 -6.41
CA LEU A 45 10.71 1.76 -5.42
C LEU A 45 10.40 2.22 -3.99
N PHE A 46 10.53 3.51 -3.71
CA PHE A 46 10.20 4.09 -2.40
C PHE A 46 8.75 3.80 -1.99
N TYR A 47 7.78 4.06 -2.88
CA TYR A 47 6.37 3.74 -2.60
C TYR A 47 6.14 2.24 -2.43
N ARG A 48 6.81 1.38 -3.20
CA ARG A 48 6.74 -0.07 -3.00
C ARG A 48 7.27 -0.51 -1.64
N LEU A 49 8.33 0.11 -1.13
CA LEU A 49 8.84 -0.18 0.22
C LEU A 49 7.85 0.24 1.30
N ILE A 50 7.21 1.41 1.15
CA ILE A 50 6.13 1.87 2.02
C ILE A 50 4.96 0.88 1.99
N GLY A 51 4.52 0.47 0.80
CA GLY A 51 3.47 -0.52 0.63
C GLY A 51 3.83 -1.85 1.29
N GLY A 52 5.07 -2.31 1.12
CA GLY A 52 5.58 -3.51 1.77
C GLY A 52 5.52 -3.41 3.29
N PHE A 53 5.92 -2.28 3.88
CA PHE A 53 5.78 -2.04 5.31
C PHE A 53 4.33 -2.19 5.77
N PHE A 54 3.37 -1.60 5.05
CA PHE A 54 1.95 -1.76 5.37
C PHE A 54 1.41 -3.18 5.19
N VAL A 55 1.94 -3.95 4.23
CA VAL A 55 1.63 -5.37 4.08
C VAL A 55 2.04 -6.16 5.33
N PHE A 56 3.30 -5.99 5.78
CA PHE A 56 3.80 -6.71 6.95
C PHE A 56 3.13 -6.25 8.25
N ALA A 57 2.94 -4.93 8.43
CA ALA A 57 2.23 -4.39 9.58
C ALA A 57 0.76 -4.84 9.61
N GLY A 58 0.08 -4.80 8.46
CA GLY A 58 -1.30 -5.26 8.32
C GLY A 58 -1.45 -6.74 8.62
N LEU A 59 -0.52 -7.57 8.13
CA LEU A 59 -0.49 -9.00 8.43
C LEU A 59 -0.33 -9.23 9.94
N ALA A 60 0.65 -8.59 10.58
CA ALA A 60 0.89 -8.69 12.02
C ALA A 60 -0.37 -8.33 12.84
N VAL A 61 -0.97 -7.17 12.53
CA VAL A 61 -2.21 -6.73 13.19
C VAL A 61 -3.38 -7.67 12.92
N ALA A 62 -3.49 -8.21 11.70
CA ALA A 62 -4.58 -9.12 11.32
C ALA A 62 -4.53 -10.43 12.11
N VAL A 63 -3.34 -10.94 12.39
CA VAL A 63 -3.14 -12.18 13.18
C VAL A 63 -2.99 -11.93 14.68
N GLY A 64 -2.99 -10.67 15.13
CA GLY A 64 -2.89 -10.30 16.54
C GLY A 64 -1.48 -10.38 17.13
N MET A 65 -0.45 -10.24 16.29
CA MET A 65 0.95 -10.07 16.72
C MET A 65 1.25 -8.60 17.03
#